data_AF-A0A936A2T1-F1
#
_entry.id   AF-A0A936A2T1-F1
#
_cell.length_a   1.000
_cell.length_b   1.000
_cell.length_c   1.000
_cell.angle_alpha   90.00
_cell.angle_beta   90.00
_cell.angle_gamma   90.00
#
_symmetry.space_group_name_H-M   'P 1'
#
loop_
_entity.id
_entity.type
_entity.pdbx_description
1 polymer ?
#
loop_
_entity_poly.entity_id
_entity_poly.type
_entity_poly.pdbx_seq_one_letter_code
_entity_poly.pdbx_strand_id
1 'polypeptide(L)'
;MNALWPLFADEVARSVPRIAAALDALAIQSGNVSARIALQQETTKLRSAMRVLGEPGLDTLLQPLADASADPQMQRAALARLSALLQNEPPAQAGKPPAAPTSTRGGAVDASLEALFASEVEHQSIEITRQLLALEAAPEHLEPIRPLLRAVHSIKGAARAVGLPKVVALTHTLEDRLAQMAKGQSAVAGEFIDLALRGLDAIRLRARGENPAADATLAELRDALAETGTMVNSGVAPVAATAVSTGDDSNSDDDPVLRVRLKPDQPPDQPGEYRERGKPSPRQLCPAATKAAPATHRSPSPVRRNPAT
;
A
#
# COMPACT_ATOMS: atom_id res chain seq x y z
N MET A 1 10.79 -3.49 -28.78
CA MET A 1 11.80 -2.70 -28.03
C MET A 1 11.11 -1.43 -27.55
N ASN A 2 11.15 -1.17 -26.24
CA ASN A 2 10.35 -0.11 -25.63
C ASN A 2 10.90 1.27 -26.05
N ALA A 3 10.06 2.15 -26.59
CA ALA A 3 10.46 3.48 -27.07
C ALA A 3 11.07 4.39 -25.98
N LEU A 4 10.95 3.98 -24.72
CA LEU A 4 11.40 4.69 -23.54
C LEU A 4 12.84 4.32 -23.11
N TRP A 5 13.49 3.35 -23.77
CA TRP A 5 14.85 2.92 -23.46
C TRP A 5 15.91 4.04 -23.54
N PRO A 6 15.91 4.93 -24.55
CA PRO A 6 16.90 6.02 -24.63
C PRO A 6 16.84 6.99 -23.44
N LEU A 7 15.63 7.28 -22.95
CA LEU A 7 15.42 8.13 -21.78
C LEU A 7 15.91 7.45 -20.50
N PHE A 8 15.73 6.13 -20.41
CA PHE A 8 16.25 5.34 -19.31
C PHE A 8 17.78 5.27 -19.30
N ALA A 9 18.38 5.02 -20.46
CA ALA A 9 19.83 4.97 -20.60
C ALA A 9 20.46 6.32 -20.21
N ASP A 10 19.83 7.44 -20.59
CA ASP A 10 20.26 8.77 -20.14
C ASP A 10 20.16 8.96 -18.62
N GLU A 11 19.07 8.50 -18.00
CA GLU A 11 18.93 8.57 -16.54
C GLU A 11 19.96 7.69 -15.81
N VAL A 12 20.22 6.47 -16.30
CA VAL A 12 21.26 5.58 -15.75
C VAL A 12 22.66 6.20 -15.93
N ALA A 13 22.96 6.78 -17.09
CA ALA A 13 24.23 7.47 -17.36
C ALA A 13 24.46 8.66 -16.42
N ARG A 14 23.39 9.38 -16.05
CA ARG A 14 23.45 10.48 -15.08
C ARG A 14 23.60 10.01 -13.63
N SER A 15 23.01 8.88 -13.25
CA SER A 15 23.02 8.37 -11.86
C SER A 15 24.25 7.53 -11.51
N VAL A 16 24.82 6.76 -12.45
CA VAL A 16 26.03 5.94 -12.24
C VAL A 16 27.21 6.71 -11.64
N PRO A 17 27.66 7.87 -12.17
CA PRO A 17 28.78 8.60 -11.59
C PRO A 17 28.48 9.18 -10.19
N ARG A 18 27.21 9.51 -9.91
CA ARG A 18 26.78 9.99 -8.58
C ARG A 18 26.80 8.88 -7.54
N ILE A 19 26.36 7.69 -7.93
CA ILE A 19 26.43 6.47 -7.10
C ILE A 19 27.89 6.10 -6.83
N ALA A 20 28.76 6.16 -7.84
CA ALA A 20 30.20 5.92 -7.68
C ALA A 20 30.83 6.85 -6.63
N ALA A 21 30.59 8.15 -6.74
CA ALA A 21 31.11 9.14 -5.80
C ALA A 21 30.59 8.93 -4.36
N ALA A 22 29.32 8.54 -4.21
CA ALA A 22 28.74 8.23 -2.90
C ALA A 22 29.38 6.99 -2.27
N LEU A 23 29.64 5.94 -3.06
CA LEU A 23 30.32 4.73 -2.59
C LEU A 23 31.77 5.01 -2.18
N ASP A 24 32.51 5.81 -2.95
CA ASP A 24 33.88 6.18 -2.60
C ASP A 24 33.93 7.04 -1.32
N ALA A 25 32.98 7.96 -1.13
CA ALA A 25 32.84 8.72 0.11
C ALA A 25 32.53 7.83 1.33
N LEU A 26 31.73 6.77 1.15
CA LEU A 26 31.43 5.79 2.21
C LEU A 26 32.61 4.85 2.50
N ALA A 27 33.43 4.56 1.49
CA ALA A 27 34.66 3.78 1.67
C ALA A 27 35.71 4.57 2.48
N ILE A 28 35.77 5.89 2.31
CA ILE A 28 36.65 6.79 3.08
C ILE A 28 36.11 6.99 4.51
N GLN A 29 34.82 7.25 4.65
CA GLN A 29 34.17 7.49 5.93
C GLN A 29 32.83 6.75 6.00
N SER A 30 32.84 5.58 6.61
CA SER A 30 31.64 4.74 6.77
C SER A 30 30.51 5.43 7.56
N GLY A 31 30.81 6.48 8.32
CA GLY A 31 29.82 7.31 9.02
C GLY A 31 29.19 8.42 8.18
N ASN A 32 29.54 8.59 6.91
CA ASN A 32 29.09 9.72 6.08
C ASN A 32 27.60 9.60 5.72
N VAL A 33 26.76 10.25 6.52
CA VAL A 33 25.29 10.24 6.38
C VAL A 33 24.86 10.86 5.04
N SER A 34 25.52 11.93 4.61
CA SER A 34 25.22 12.59 3.33
C SER A 34 25.47 11.68 2.14
N ALA A 35 26.56 10.91 2.15
CA ALA A 35 26.87 9.93 1.10
C ALA A 35 25.86 8.76 1.11
N ARG A 36 25.42 8.29 2.28
CA ARG A 36 24.35 7.28 2.38
C ARG A 36 23.03 7.78 1.80
N ILE A 37 22.64 9.01 2.13
CA ILE A 37 21.40 9.61 1.63
C ILE A 37 21.48 9.77 0.11
N ALA A 38 22.60 10.26 -0.42
CA ALA A 38 22.80 10.40 -1.86
C ALA A 38 22.68 9.06 -2.60
N LEU A 39 23.31 7.99 -2.05
CA LEU A 39 23.22 6.64 -2.59
C LEU A 39 21.77 6.11 -2.58
N GLN A 40 21.03 6.30 -1.49
CA GLN A 40 19.63 5.89 -1.38
C GLN A 40 18.72 6.66 -2.35
N GLN A 41 18.95 7.96 -2.53
CA GLN A 41 18.16 8.78 -3.44
C GLN A 41 18.34 8.35 -4.90
N GLU A 42 19.57 8.17 -5.35
CA GLU A 42 19.85 7.77 -6.73
C GLU A 42 19.36 6.35 -7.04
N THR A 43 19.52 5.40 -6.11
CA THR A 43 18.98 4.04 -6.27
C THR A 43 17.45 4.00 -6.29
N THR A 44 16.79 4.88 -5.53
CA THR A 44 15.32 5.02 -5.55
C THR A 44 14.81 5.63 -6.85
N LYS A 45 15.51 6.65 -7.38
CA LYS A 45 15.20 7.24 -8.69
C LYS A 45 15.25 6.20 -9.80
N LEU A 46 16.34 5.43 -9.87
CA LEU A 46 16.49 4.37 -10.87
C LEU A 46 15.40 3.29 -10.74
N ARG A 47 15.08 2.86 -9.51
CA ARG A 47 13.99 1.91 -9.26
C ARG A 47 12.63 2.43 -9.73
N SER A 48 12.36 3.72 -9.52
CA SER A 48 11.12 4.35 -9.96
C SER A 48 11.03 4.45 -11.49
N ALA A 49 12.13 4.82 -12.17
CA ALA A 49 12.20 4.86 -13.63
C ALA A 49 12.01 3.46 -14.25
N MET A 50 12.59 2.44 -13.63
CA MET A 50 12.46 1.04 -14.06
C MET A 50 11.03 0.50 -13.97
N ARG A 51 10.28 0.88 -12.94
CA ARG A 51 8.87 0.46 -12.79
C ARG A 51 8.01 0.95 -13.95
N VAL A 52 8.34 2.10 -14.53
CA VAL A 52 7.65 2.68 -15.69
C VAL A 52 8.02 1.94 -16.98
N LEU A 53 9.24 1.42 -17.09
CA LEU A 53 9.73 0.69 -18.27
C LEU A 53 9.29 -0.78 -18.32
N GLY A 54 8.93 -1.36 -17.17
CA GLY A 54 8.42 -2.73 -17.09
C GLY A 54 9.45 -3.83 -17.37
N GLU A 55 10.74 -3.56 -17.17
CA GLU A 55 11.82 -4.53 -17.40
C GLU A 55 12.14 -5.35 -16.13
N PRO A 56 11.74 -6.64 -16.07
CA PRO A 56 12.00 -7.49 -14.91
C PRO A 56 13.46 -8.01 -14.94
N GLY A 57 14.29 -7.57 -14.00
CA GLY A 57 15.64 -8.12 -13.80
C GLY A 57 16.68 -7.12 -13.31
N LEU A 58 16.41 -5.83 -13.50
CA LEU A 58 17.29 -4.74 -13.07
C LEU A 58 17.15 -4.42 -11.57
N ASP A 59 16.03 -4.79 -10.92
CA ASP A 59 15.84 -4.60 -9.47
C ASP A 59 16.87 -5.41 -8.66
N THR A 60 17.21 -6.60 -9.15
CA THR A 60 18.29 -7.43 -8.60
C THR A 60 19.66 -6.76 -8.71
N LEU A 61 19.85 -5.85 -9.68
CA LEU A 61 21.09 -5.08 -9.84
C LEU A 61 21.15 -3.88 -8.90
N LEU A 62 20.01 -3.28 -8.56
CA LEU A 62 19.94 -2.16 -7.62
C LEU A 62 19.91 -2.60 -6.16
N GLN A 63 19.51 -3.84 -5.88
CA GLN A 63 19.39 -4.36 -4.52
C GLN A 63 20.67 -4.20 -3.69
N PRO A 64 21.88 -4.54 -4.19
CA PRO A 64 23.11 -4.38 -3.42
C PRO A 64 23.46 -2.91 -3.16
N LEU A 65 23.07 -1.99 -4.04
CA LEU A 65 23.34 -0.56 -3.89
C LEU A 65 22.39 0.11 -2.89
N ALA A 66 21.18 -0.42 -2.74
CA ALA A 66 20.18 0.08 -1.79
C ALA A 66 20.39 -0.48 -0.38
N ASP A 67 21.06 -1.63 -0.25
CA ASP A 67 21.35 -2.25 1.03
C ASP A 67 22.58 -1.62 1.70
N ALA A 68 22.34 -0.95 2.82
CA ALA A 68 23.38 -0.29 3.62
C ALA A 68 24.32 -1.29 4.32
N SER A 69 23.93 -2.56 4.41
CA SER A 69 24.73 -3.65 4.99
C SER A 69 25.49 -4.46 3.94
N ALA A 70 25.30 -4.17 2.66
CA ALA A 70 25.99 -4.86 1.58
C ALA A 70 27.51 -4.64 1.63
N ASP A 71 28.24 -5.71 1.29
CA ASP A 71 29.69 -5.67 1.10
C ASP A 71 30.08 -4.61 0.03
N PRO A 72 31.04 -3.71 0.31
CA PRO A 72 31.56 -2.75 -0.67
C PRO A 72 31.97 -3.38 -2.01
N GLN A 73 32.46 -4.63 -2.01
CA GLN A 73 32.78 -5.35 -3.24
C GLN A 73 31.52 -5.70 -4.04
N MET A 74 30.44 -6.07 -3.35
CA MET A 74 29.14 -6.38 -3.95
C MET A 74 28.46 -5.10 -4.51
N GLN A 75 28.58 -3.97 -3.81
CA GLN A 75 28.12 -2.66 -4.28
C GLN A 75 28.88 -2.20 -5.54
N ARG A 76 30.21 -2.38 -5.58
CA ARG A 76 31.02 -2.07 -6.77
C ARG A 76 30.69 -2.97 -7.96
N ALA A 77 30.46 -4.26 -7.73
CA ALA A 77 30.04 -5.19 -8.77
C ALA A 77 28.65 -4.82 -9.34
N ALA A 78 27.72 -4.40 -8.49
CA ALA A 78 26.40 -3.92 -8.90
C ALA A 78 26.49 -2.64 -9.77
N LEU A 79 27.33 -1.67 -9.36
CA LEU A 79 27.58 -0.46 -10.14
C LEU A 79 28.22 -0.75 -11.51
N ALA A 80 29.18 -1.69 -11.56
CA ALA A 80 29.80 -2.11 -12.81
C ALA A 80 28.79 -2.73 -13.79
N ARG A 81 27.81 -3.49 -13.28
CA ARG A 81 26.73 -4.07 -14.09
C ARG A 81 25.77 -3.00 -14.62
N LEU A 82 25.43 -1.99 -13.81
CA LEU A 82 24.66 -0.82 -14.27
C LEU A 82 25.39 -0.02 -15.37
N SER A 83 26.70 0.14 -15.22
CA SER A 83 27.52 0.80 -16.25
C SER A 83 27.59 -0.04 -17.53
N ALA A 84 27.69 -1.37 -17.42
CA ALA A 84 27.70 -2.27 -18.58
C ALA A 84 26.38 -2.28 -19.38
N LEU A 85 25.25 -2.00 -18.74
CA LEU A 85 23.95 -1.83 -19.40
C LEU A 85 23.88 -0.60 -20.30
N LEU A 86 24.73 0.40 -20.07
CA LEU A 86 24.85 1.57 -20.95
C LEU A 86 25.70 1.28 -22.20
N GLN A 87 26.56 0.27 -22.13
CA GLN A 87 27.53 -0.06 -23.20
C GLN A 87 27.03 -1.13 -24.16
N ASN A 88 26.02 -1.93 -23.78
CA ASN A 88 25.42 -2.95 -24.64
C ASN A 88 23.89 -2.81 -24.61
N GLU A 89 23.23 -2.88 -25.78
CA GLU A 89 21.79 -3.15 -25.86
C GLU A 89 21.45 -4.43 -25.08
N PRO A 90 20.21 -4.56 -24.53
CA PRO A 90 19.88 -5.67 -23.65
C PRO A 90 20.10 -6.99 -24.40
N PRO A 91 20.89 -7.95 -23.86
CA PRO A 91 21.19 -9.15 -24.59
C PRO A 91 19.93 -10.02 -24.64
N ALA A 92 19.28 -10.01 -25.80
CA ALA A 92 18.47 -11.14 -26.22
C ALA A 92 19.41 -12.35 -26.36
N GLN A 93 19.37 -13.22 -25.35
CA GLN A 93 19.97 -14.56 -25.31
C GLN A 93 21.51 -14.66 -25.43
N ALA A 94 22.18 -14.97 -24.30
CA ALA A 94 23.52 -15.56 -24.32
C ALA A 94 23.72 -16.54 -23.15
N GLY A 95 23.77 -17.83 -23.48
CA GLY A 95 24.79 -18.79 -23.05
C GLY A 95 25.12 -18.97 -21.56
N LYS A 96 24.72 -20.12 -21.03
CA LYS A 96 25.23 -20.83 -19.83
C LYS A 96 26.76 -20.70 -19.61
N PRO A 97 27.24 -20.42 -18.37
CA PRO A 97 28.54 -20.84 -17.88
C PRO A 97 28.44 -22.09 -16.97
N PRO A 98 29.56 -22.82 -16.74
CA PRO A 98 29.56 -24.20 -16.25
C PRO A 98 29.24 -24.33 -14.75
N ALA A 99 28.76 -25.52 -14.39
CA ALA A 99 28.26 -25.88 -13.08
C ALA A 99 29.33 -25.93 -11.98
N ALA A 100 29.03 -25.31 -10.82
CA ALA A 100 29.11 -25.87 -9.45
C ALA A 100 28.98 -24.73 -8.39
N PRO A 101 28.65 -25.03 -7.11
CA PRO A 101 27.66 -25.97 -6.61
C PRO A 101 26.36 -25.23 -6.23
N THR A 102 25.25 -25.95 -6.27
CA THR A 102 23.98 -25.59 -5.62
C THR A 102 24.23 -25.25 -4.16
N SER A 103 23.96 -24.00 -3.77
CA SER A 103 23.84 -23.64 -2.36
C SER A 103 22.61 -22.75 -2.18
N THR A 104 21.56 -23.40 -1.67
CA THR A 104 20.37 -22.89 -0.99
C THR A 104 20.52 -21.47 -0.45
N ARG A 105 19.97 -20.48 -1.15
CA ARG A 105 19.73 -19.11 -0.63
C ARG A 105 18.33 -18.56 -0.99
N GLY A 106 17.52 -19.29 -1.76
CA GLY A 106 16.14 -18.91 -2.12
C GLY A 106 15.10 -19.21 -1.02
N GLY A 107 15.24 -20.33 -0.31
CA GLY A 107 14.18 -20.80 0.60
C GLY A 107 13.81 -19.88 1.77
N ALA A 108 14.73 -19.04 2.27
CA ALA A 108 14.43 -18.11 3.36
C ALA A 108 13.67 -16.86 2.88
N VAL A 109 13.95 -16.38 1.67
CA VAL A 109 13.25 -15.24 1.07
C VAL A 109 11.88 -15.69 0.57
N ASP A 110 11.80 -16.86 -0.05
CA ASP A 110 10.54 -17.45 -0.51
C ASP A 110 9.59 -17.72 0.67
N ALA A 111 10.09 -18.30 1.77
CA ALA A 111 9.30 -18.49 2.99
C ALA A 111 8.83 -17.17 3.62
N SER A 112 9.64 -16.10 3.52
CA SER A 112 9.26 -14.77 4.01
C SER A 112 8.17 -14.14 3.15
N LEU A 113 8.23 -14.31 1.83
CA LEU A 113 7.20 -13.85 0.90
C LEU A 113 5.90 -14.64 1.04
N GLU A 114 5.98 -15.97 1.23
CA GLU A 114 4.83 -16.81 1.53
C GLU A 114 4.15 -16.40 2.84
N ALA A 115 4.91 -16.07 3.89
CA ALA A 115 4.36 -15.57 5.15
C ALA A 115 3.65 -14.21 4.99
N LEU A 116 4.22 -13.30 4.19
CA LEU A 116 3.57 -12.02 3.85
C LEU A 116 2.27 -12.24 3.07
N PHE A 117 2.27 -13.16 2.11
CA PHE A 117 1.07 -13.56 1.39
C PHE A 117 0.01 -14.13 2.33
N ALA A 118 0.38 -15.03 3.24
CA ALA A 118 -0.54 -15.60 4.22
C ALA A 118 -1.15 -14.53 5.14
N SER A 119 -0.34 -13.57 5.59
CA SER A 119 -0.82 -12.43 6.38
C SER A 119 -1.78 -11.54 5.59
N GLU A 120 -1.48 -11.26 4.33
CA GLU A 120 -2.35 -10.45 3.46
C GLU A 120 -3.68 -11.16 3.21
N VAL A 121 -3.65 -12.47 2.92
CA VAL A 121 -4.86 -13.28 2.71
C VAL A 121 -5.74 -13.27 3.95
N GLU A 122 -5.20 -13.46 5.16
CA GLU A 122 -6.02 -13.45 6.38
C GLU A 122 -6.68 -12.08 6.62
N HIS A 123 -5.94 -10.99 6.42
CA HIS A 123 -6.47 -9.64 6.57
C HIS A 123 -7.57 -9.32 5.53
N GLN A 124 -7.30 -9.59 4.25
CA GLN A 124 -8.25 -9.31 3.18
C GLN A 124 -9.46 -10.26 3.19
N SER A 125 -9.32 -11.48 3.70
CA SER A 125 -10.43 -12.43 3.81
C SER A 125 -11.55 -11.91 4.69
N ILE A 126 -11.21 -11.19 5.77
CA ILE A 126 -12.21 -10.59 6.67
C ILE A 126 -13.03 -9.54 5.91
N GLU A 127 -12.35 -8.66 5.17
CA GLU A 127 -13.02 -7.60 4.39
C GLU A 127 -13.85 -8.19 3.25
N ILE A 128 -13.30 -9.14 2.48
CA ILE A 128 -14.00 -9.81 1.38
C ILE A 128 -15.28 -10.49 1.89
N THR A 129 -15.18 -11.26 2.98
CA THR A 129 -16.34 -11.96 3.56
C THR A 129 -17.41 -10.97 3.99
N ARG A 130 -17.03 -9.91 4.70
CA ARG A 130 -17.96 -8.87 5.14
C ARG A 130 -18.71 -8.23 3.96
N GLN A 131 -17.99 -7.87 2.90
CA GLN A 131 -18.61 -7.20 1.74
C GLN A 131 -19.48 -8.16 0.92
N LEU A 132 -19.09 -9.44 0.79
CA LEU A 132 -19.90 -10.45 0.13
C LEU A 132 -21.23 -10.70 0.88
N LEU A 133 -21.19 -10.80 2.22
CA LEU A 133 -22.40 -10.95 3.02
C LEU A 133 -23.30 -9.70 2.98
N ALA A 134 -22.70 -8.50 2.88
CA ALA A 134 -23.46 -7.27 2.68
C ALA A 134 -24.19 -7.27 1.32
N LEU A 135 -23.54 -7.76 0.26
CA LEU A 135 -24.15 -7.95 -1.05
C LEU A 135 -25.22 -9.03 -1.05
N GLU A 136 -25.06 -10.09 -0.27
CA GLU A 136 -26.06 -11.14 -0.13
C GLU A 136 -27.35 -10.61 0.52
N ALA A 137 -27.19 -9.81 1.58
CA ALA A 137 -28.32 -9.23 2.30
C ALA A 137 -29.08 -8.18 1.47
N ALA A 138 -28.39 -7.48 0.58
CA ALA A 138 -28.93 -6.36 -0.19
C ALA A 138 -28.33 -6.30 -1.62
N PRO A 139 -28.71 -7.21 -2.54
CA PRO A 139 -28.08 -7.37 -3.86
C PRO A 139 -28.17 -6.15 -4.79
N GLU A 140 -29.18 -5.32 -4.61
CA GLU A 140 -29.39 -4.06 -5.34
C GLU A 140 -28.49 -2.91 -4.86
N HIS A 141 -27.90 -3.03 -3.67
CA HIS A 141 -27.02 -2.03 -3.08
C HIS A 141 -25.55 -2.32 -3.42
N LEU A 142 -25.05 -1.72 -4.51
CA LEU A 142 -23.72 -2.01 -5.07
C LEU A 142 -22.54 -1.29 -4.37
N GLU A 143 -22.79 -0.48 -3.33
CA GLU A 143 -21.76 0.18 -2.51
C GLU A 143 -20.63 -0.77 -2.02
N PRO A 144 -20.92 -2.02 -1.58
CA PRO A 144 -19.89 -2.99 -1.14
C PRO A 144 -18.93 -3.46 -2.24
N ILE A 145 -19.27 -3.30 -3.53
CA ILE A 145 -18.45 -3.85 -4.63
C ILE A 145 -17.10 -3.14 -4.72
N ARG A 146 -17.05 -1.82 -4.49
CA ARG A 146 -15.79 -1.05 -4.59
C ARG A 146 -14.75 -1.46 -3.53
N PRO A 147 -15.07 -1.55 -2.21
CA PRO A 147 -14.12 -2.07 -1.24
C PRO A 147 -13.76 -3.53 -1.51
N LEU A 148 -14.72 -4.36 -1.96
CA LEU A 148 -14.48 -5.75 -2.33
C LEU A 148 -13.46 -5.91 -3.47
N LEU A 149 -13.59 -5.11 -4.55
CA LEU A 149 -12.62 -5.09 -5.66
C LEU A 149 -11.20 -4.75 -5.19
N ARG A 150 -11.05 -3.79 -4.27
CA ARG A 150 -9.73 -3.44 -3.72
C ARG A 150 -9.13 -4.59 -2.92
N ALA A 151 -9.92 -5.25 -2.08
CA ALA A 151 -9.45 -6.37 -1.26
C ALA A 151 -9.02 -7.56 -2.13
N VAL A 152 -9.82 -7.92 -3.16
CA VAL A 152 -9.46 -8.96 -4.13
C VAL A 152 -8.19 -8.59 -4.90
N HIS A 153 -8.05 -7.31 -5.29
CA HIS A 153 -6.86 -6.82 -5.99
C HIS A 153 -5.58 -6.94 -5.16
N SER A 154 -5.66 -6.66 -3.85
CA SER A 154 -4.54 -6.85 -2.94
C SER A 154 -4.09 -8.31 -2.87
N ILE A 155 -5.05 -9.26 -2.74
CA ILE A 155 -4.73 -10.70 -2.76
C ILE A 155 -4.07 -11.09 -4.09
N LYS A 156 -4.59 -10.62 -5.23
CA LYS A 156 -4.01 -10.89 -6.56
C LYS A 156 -2.57 -10.39 -6.67
N GLY A 157 -2.30 -9.19 -6.16
CA GLY A 157 -0.95 -8.60 -6.12
C GLY A 157 0.01 -9.42 -5.27
N ALA A 158 -0.41 -9.80 -4.07
CA ALA A 158 0.39 -10.64 -3.18
C ALA A 158 0.64 -12.02 -3.79
N ALA A 159 -0.38 -12.67 -4.35
CA ALA A 159 -0.28 -13.96 -5.03
C ALA A 159 0.69 -13.93 -6.23
N ARG A 160 0.73 -12.82 -6.97
CA ARG A 160 1.69 -12.63 -8.06
C ARG A 160 3.13 -12.54 -7.53
N ALA A 161 3.34 -11.86 -6.39
CA ALA A 161 4.65 -11.72 -5.78
C ALA A 161 5.24 -13.05 -5.29
N VAL A 162 4.40 -13.98 -4.82
CA VAL A 162 4.81 -15.35 -4.42
C VAL A 162 4.74 -16.38 -5.55
N GLY A 163 4.32 -15.99 -6.76
CA GLY A 163 4.28 -16.90 -7.91
C GLY A 163 3.16 -17.96 -7.85
N LEU A 164 1.95 -17.59 -7.39
CA LEU A 164 0.78 -18.47 -7.31
C LEU A 164 -0.20 -18.22 -8.48
N PRO A 165 0.03 -18.78 -9.68
CA PRO A 165 -0.75 -18.45 -10.88
C PRO A 165 -2.23 -18.85 -10.76
N LYS A 166 -2.56 -19.92 -10.02
CA LYS A 166 -3.94 -20.37 -9.82
C LYS A 166 -4.75 -19.38 -8.98
N VAL A 167 -4.15 -18.86 -7.91
CA VAL A 167 -4.76 -17.79 -7.10
C VAL A 167 -4.91 -16.51 -7.91
N VAL A 168 -3.90 -16.15 -8.71
CA VAL A 168 -3.97 -14.98 -9.61
C VAL A 168 -5.11 -15.13 -10.63
N ALA A 169 -5.28 -16.31 -11.22
CA ALA A 169 -6.35 -16.56 -12.18
C ALA A 169 -7.75 -16.45 -11.54
N LEU A 170 -7.96 -17.08 -10.38
CA LEU A 170 -9.24 -17.01 -9.68
C LEU A 170 -9.59 -15.58 -9.25
N THR A 171 -8.64 -14.86 -8.64
CA THR A 171 -8.84 -13.47 -8.21
C THR A 171 -9.08 -12.52 -9.38
N HIS A 172 -8.46 -12.77 -10.53
CA HIS A 172 -8.77 -12.04 -11.76
C HIS A 172 -10.21 -12.25 -12.21
N THR A 173 -10.69 -13.50 -12.26
CA THR A 173 -12.08 -13.80 -12.61
C THR A 173 -13.06 -13.16 -11.62
N LEU A 174 -12.75 -13.15 -10.32
CA LEU A 174 -13.52 -12.43 -9.31
C LEU A 174 -13.60 -10.92 -9.61
N GLU A 175 -12.47 -10.28 -9.90
CA GLU A 175 -12.45 -8.85 -10.27
C GLU A 175 -13.31 -8.57 -11.51
N ASP A 176 -13.21 -9.39 -12.54
CA ASP A 176 -13.95 -9.19 -13.78
C ASP A 176 -15.47 -9.27 -13.55
N ARG A 177 -15.92 -10.27 -12.79
CA ARG A 177 -17.35 -10.44 -12.45
C ARG A 177 -17.86 -9.29 -11.57
N LEU A 178 -17.10 -8.89 -10.56
CA LEU A 178 -17.43 -7.74 -9.71
C LEU A 178 -17.48 -6.44 -10.50
N ALA A 179 -16.56 -6.24 -11.45
CA ALA A 179 -16.54 -5.06 -12.30
C ALA A 179 -17.76 -5.01 -13.25
N GLN A 180 -18.24 -6.15 -13.75
CA GLN A 180 -19.48 -6.22 -14.53
C GLN A 180 -20.70 -5.86 -13.67
N MET A 181 -20.77 -6.37 -12.45
CA MET A 181 -21.85 -6.04 -11.50
C MET A 181 -21.83 -4.55 -11.12
N ALA A 182 -20.66 -3.96 -10.86
CA ALA A 182 -20.52 -2.53 -10.60
C ALA A 182 -21.02 -1.64 -11.75
N LYS A 183 -20.93 -2.12 -12.99
CA LYS A 183 -21.41 -1.44 -14.19
C LYS A 183 -22.89 -1.71 -14.49
N GLY A 184 -23.58 -2.50 -13.66
CA GLY A 184 -24.96 -2.92 -13.90
C GLY A 184 -25.12 -3.89 -15.08
N GLN A 185 -24.03 -4.51 -15.54
CA GLN A 185 -24.05 -5.44 -16.68
C GLN A 185 -24.51 -6.85 -16.29
N SER A 186 -24.48 -7.17 -14.99
CA SER A 186 -24.97 -8.42 -14.41
C SER A 186 -25.54 -8.12 -13.03
N ALA A 187 -26.64 -8.79 -12.66
CA ALA A 187 -27.12 -8.76 -11.29
C ALA A 187 -26.17 -9.55 -10.37
N VAL A 188 -26.17 -9.20 -9.08
CA VAL A 188 -25.53 -10.01 -8.04
C VAL A 188 -26.42 -11.22 -7.77
N ALA A 189 -25.91 -12.41 -8.05
CA ALA A 189 -26.62 -13.67 -7.82
C ALA A 189 -26.04 -14.41 -6.61
N GLY A 190 -26.87 -15.11 -5.84
CA GLY A 190 -26.42 -15.90 -4.69
C GLY A 190 -25.35 -16.94 -5.07
N GLU A 191 -25.50 -17.58 -6.23
CA GLU A 191 -24.51 -18.52 -6.76
C GLU A 191 -23.11 -17.89 -6.92
N PHE A 192 -23.03 -16.62 -7.36
CA PHE A 192 -21.76 -15.91 -7.44
C PHE A 192 -21.14 -15.71 -6.05
N ILE A 193 -21.97 -15.34 -5.06
CA ILE A 193 -21.51 -15.12 -3.68
C ILE A 193 -20.98 -16.42 -3.08
N ASP A 194 -21.71 -17.52 -3.25
CA ASP A 194 -21.30 -18.86 -2.79
C ASP A 194 -19.96 -19.28 -3.41
N LEU A 195 -19.81 -19.11 -4.72
CA LEU A 195 -18.56 -19.43 -5.42
C LEU A 195 -17.41 -18.52 -4.99
N ALA A 196 -17.67 -17.24 -4.74
CA ALA A 196 -16.66 -16.30 -4.26
C ALA A 196 -16.18 -16.65 -2.83
N LEU A 197 -17.09 -17.04 -1.93
CA LEU A 197 -16.74 -17.49 -0.58
C LEU A 197 -15.94 -18.80 -0.61
N ARG A 198 -16.38 -19.79 -1.41
CA ARG A 198 -15.61 -21.03 -1.62
C ARG A 198 -14.23 -20.77 -2.22
N GLY A 199 -14.14 -19.82 -3.14
CA GLY A 199 -12.89 -19.36 -3.72
C GLY A 199 -11.95 -18.76 -2.67
N LEU A 200 -12.49 -17.92 -1.79
CA LEU A 200 -11.75 -17.33 -0.69
C LEU A 200 -11.20 -18.40 0.28
N ASP A 201 -12.03 -19.39 0.63
CA ASP A 201 -11.59 -20.50 1.50
C ASP A 201 -10.49 -21.34 0.86
N ALA A 202 -10.57 -21.61 -0.45
CA ALA A 202 -9.50 -22.30 -1.18
C ALA A 202 -8.19 -21.49 -1.19
N ILE A 203 -8.27 -20.16 -1.33
CA ILE A 203 -7.10 -19.26 -1.25
C ILE A 203 -6.50 -19.30 0.16
N ARG A 204 -7.32 -19.26 1.22
CA ARG A 204 -6.86 -19.34 2.62
C ARG A 204 -6.16 -20.66 2.91
N LEU A 205 -6.72 -21.77 2.43
CA LEU A 205 -6.11 -23.09 2.58
C LEU A 205 -4.74 -23.13 1.89
N ARG A 206 -4.67 -22.64 0.65
CA ARG A 206 -3.41 -22.56 -0.11
C ARG A 206 -2.37 -21.68 0.58
N ALA A 207 -2.79 -20.57 1.18
CA ALA A 207 -1.91 -19.63 1.87
C ALA A 207 -1.30 -20.20 3.16
N ARG A 208 -1.97 -21.16 3.82
CA ARG A 208 -1.43 -21.88 4.98
C ARG A 208 -0.44 -22.98 4.61
N GLY A 209 -0.18 -23.17 3.31
CA GLY A 209 0.61 -24.30 2.81
C GLY A 209 -0.12 -25.64 2.95
N GLU A 210 -1.43 -25.60 3.24
CA GLU A 210 -2.26 -26.77 3.41
C GLU A 210 -2.79 -27.19 2.02
N ASN A 211 -2.62 -28.47 1.69
CA ASN A 211 -3.27 -29.17 0.58
C ASN A 211 -2.81 -28.86 -0.87
N PRO A 212 -2.04 -29.77 -1.53
CA PRO A 212 -1.75 -29.67 -2.96
C PRO A 212 -2.98 -29.81 -3.87
N ALA A 213 -4.11 -30.34 -3.36
CA ALA A 213 -5.37 -30.38 -4.10
C ALA A 213 -6.06 -29.00 -4.19
N ALA A 214 -5.62 -28.01 -3.40
CA ALA A 214 -6.15 -26.65 -3.46
C ALA A 214 -6.00 -26.04 -4.86
N ASP A 215 -4.92 -26.35 -5.58
CA ASP A 215 -4.68 -25.80 -6.93
C ASP A 215 -5.71 -26.32 -7.97
N ALA A 216 -6.18 -27.56 -7.83
CA ALA A 216 -7.23 -28.12 -8.68
C ALA A 216 -8.59 -27.47 -8.36
N THR A 217 -8.92 -27.37 -7.07
CA THR A 217 -10.15 -26.70 -6.60
C THR A 217 -10.19 -25.23 -7.02
N LEU A 218 -9.06 -24.50 -6.95
CA LEU A 218 -8.96 -23.12 -7.43
C LEU A 218 -9.27 -22.99 -8.93
N ALA A 219 -8.84 -23.97 -9.74
CA ALA A 219 -9.12 -23.97 -11.16
C ALA A 219 -10.61 -24.27 -11.46
N GLU A 220 -11.19 -25.26 -10.79
CA GLU A 220 -12.61 -25.62 -10.90
C GLU A 220 -13.52 -24.45 -10.49
N LEU A 221 -13.22 -23.81 -9.36
CA LEU A 221 -13.99 -22.65 -8.87
C LEU A 221 -13.89 -21.47 -9.82
N ARG A 222 -12.72 -21.24 -10.43
CA ARG A 222 -12.53 -20.21 -11.45
C ARG A 222 -13.41 -20.48 -12.67
N ASP A 223 -13.46 -21.72 -13.15
CA ASP A 223 -14.28 -22.08 -14.31
C ASP A 223 -15.77 -21.91 -14.00
N ALA A 224 -16.24 -22.42 -12.85
CA ALA A 224 -17.62 -22.22 -12.40
C ALA A 224 -17.98 -20.72 -12.27
N LEU A 225 -17.06 -19.91 -11.73
CA LEU A 225 -17.27 -18.47 -11.59
C LEU A 225 -17.33 -17.74 -12.95
N ALA A 226 -16.54 -18.19 -13.93
CA ALA A 226 -16.56 -17.64 -15.28
C ALA A 226 -17.88 -17.95 -16.02
N GLU A 227 -18.52 -19.07 -15.68
CA GLU A 227 -19.81 -19.48 -16.25
C GLU A 227 -20.99 -18.71 -15.64
N THR A 228 -20.89 -18.28 -14.37
CA THR A 228 -21.92 -17.42 -13.76
C THR A 228 -22.15 -16.18 -14.62
N GLY A 229 -23.40 -15.87 -14.96
CA GLY A 229 -23.77 -14.69 -15.75
C GLY A 229 -23.63 -14.81 -17.27
N THR A 230 -23.31 -15.98 -17.82
CA THR A 230 -23.41 -16.24 -19.28
C THR A 230 -24.83 -16.58 -19.74
N MET A 231 -25.78 -16.81 -18.81
CA MET A 231 -27.20 -16.80 -19.14
C MET A 231 -27.69 -15.36 -19.35
N VAL A 232 -27.43 -14.84 -20.56
CA VAL A 232 -28.18 -13.72 -21.10
C VAL A 232 -29.66 -14.10 -21.08
N ASN A 233 -30.41 -13.30 -20.34
CA ASN A 233 -31.85 -13.26 -20.32
C ASN A 233 -32.38 -13.07 -21.76
N SER A 234 -32.68 -14.16 -22.47
CA SER A 234 -33.58 -14.11 -23.63
C SER A 234 -34.98 -13.83 -23.10
N GLY A 235 -35.33 -12.55 -23.03
CA GLY A 235 -36.71 -12.11 -22.95
C GLY A 235 -37.08 -11.35 -21.68
N VAL A 236 -36.60 -10.11 -21.56
CA VAL A 236 -37.50 -8.97 -21.27
C VAL A 236 -36.99 -7.74 -22.01
N ALA A 237 -37.83 -7.19 -22.88
CA ALA A 237 -37.62 -5.97 -23.64
C ALA A 237 -37.49 -4.73 -22.72
N PRO A 238 -36.80 -3.66 -23.17
CA PRO A 238 -36.54 -2.49 -22.34
C PRO A 238 -37.80 -1.63 -22.22
N VAL A 239 -38.15 -1.22 -20.99
CA VAL A 239 -39.15 -0.17 -20.79
C VAL A 239 -38.44 1.18 -20.76
N ALA A 240 -38.88 2.04 -21.66
CA ALA A 240 -38.33 3.34 -21.96
C ALA A 240 -38.47 4.37 -20.83
N ALA A 241 -37.53 5.31 -20.89
CA ALA A 241 -37.37 6.60 -20.24
C ALA A 241 -38.63 7.32 -19.70
N THR A 242 -38.43 8.01 -18.57
CA THR A 242 -38.94 9.37 -18.38
C THR A 242 -37.78 10.29 -18.04
N ALA A 243 -37.56 11.27 -18.90
CA ALA A 243 -36.60 12.33 -18.75
C ALA A 243 -37.11 13.43 -17.80
N VAL A 244 -36.19 14.08 -17.08
CA VAL A 244 -36.30 15.51 -16.82
C VAL A 244 -34.95 16.16 -17.12
N SER A 245 -34.96 17.07 -18.10
CA SER A 245 -33.87 17.98 -18.44
C SER A 245 -34.00 19.26 -17.65
N THR A 246 -32.87 19.78 -17.17
CA THR A 246 -32.39 21.18 -17.25
C THR A 246 -31.04 21.21 -16.53
N GLY A 247 -29.93 21.75 -17.04
CA GLY A 247 -29.65 22.49 -18.24
C GLY A 247 -28.13 22.53 -18.45
N ASP A 248 -27.77 22.75 -19.70
CA ASP A 248 -26.46 22.88 -20.30
C ASP A 248 -25.65 24.05 -19.70
N ASP A 249 -24.35 23.83 -19.49
CA ASP A 249 -23.32 24.83 -19.82
C ASP A 249 -21.99 24.11 -20.06
N SER A 250 -21.59 24.16 -21.32
CA SER A 250 -20.35 23.62 -21.88
C SER A 250 -19.13 24.40 -21.39
N ASN A 251 -18.09 23.71 -20.89
CA ASN A 251 -16.72 24.05 -21.27
C ASN A 251 -15.75 22.87 -21.13
N SER A 252 -14.85 22.80 -22.11
CA SER A 252 -13.82 21.82 -22.38
C SER A 252 -12.71 21.77 -21.33
N ASP A 253 -11.99 20.64 -21.34
CA ASP A 253 -10.65 20.41 -20.77
C ASP A 253 -10.48 20.67 -19.26
N ASP A 254 -10.37 19.59 -18.47
CA ASP A 254 -9.12 19.27 -17.77
C ASP A 254 -9.28 18.06 -16.85
N ASP A 255 -8.33 17.14 -17.02
CA ASP A 255 -7.96 16.06 -16.13
C ASP A 255 -7.21 16.64 -14.90
N PRO A 256 -7.57 16.32 -13.64
CA PRO A 256 -6.65 16.59 -12.53
C PRO A 256 -6.10 15.29 -11.94
N VAL A 257 -4.97 14.89 -12.54
CA VAL A 257 -3.86 14.23 -11.85
C VAL A 257 -3.54 14.98 -10.55
N LEU A 258 -3.40 14.25 -9.44
CA LEU A 258 -2.92 14.76 -8.16
C LEU A 258 -1.64 15.61 -8.33
N ARG A 259 -1.76 16.94 -8.18
CA ARG A 259 -0.62 17.82 -7.87
C ARG A 259 -0.63 18.13 -6.37
N VAL A 260 0.16 17.37 -5.62
CA VAL A 260 0.62 17.79 -4.29
C VAL A 260 1.55 18.98 -4.49
N ARG A 261 1.04 20.19 -4.23
CA ARG A 261 1.86 21.41 -4.19
C ARG A 261 2.37 21.59 -2.76
N LEU A 262 3.59 21.10 -2.51
CA LEU A 262 4.40 21.54 -1.38
C LEU A 262 4.65 23.05 -1.54
N LYS A 263 4.22 23.86 -0.56
CA LYS A 263 4.61 25.27 -0.46
C LYS A 263 6.05 25.34 0.06
N PRO A 264 6.98 26.07 -0.59
CA PRO A 264 8.27 26.36 -0.01
C PRO A 264 8.15 27.46 1.06
N ASP A 265 8.99 27.31 2.09
CA ASP A 265 9.25 28.23 3.22
C ASP A 265 9.35 29.71 2.81
N GLN A 266 8.78 30.59 3.65
CA GLN A 266 9.19 31.99 3.74
C GLN A 266 9.59 32.31 5.21
N PRO A 267 10.68 33.07 5.42
CA PRO A 267 11.33 33.23 6.71
C PRO A 267 10.56 34.16 7.67
N PRO A 268 10.85 34.12 8.98
CA PRO A 268 10.12 34.91 9.97
C PRO A 268 10.61 36.35 9.99
N ASP A 269 9.68 37.31 9.98
CA ASP A 269 9.95 38.69 10.37
C ASP A 269 8.98 39.16 11.47
N GLN A 270 9.47 40.09 12.27
CA GLN A 270 9.26 40.36 13.70
C GLN A 270 7.94 41.07 14.12
N PRO A 271 7.69 41.27 15.46
CA PRO A 271 6.35 41.27 16.05
C PRO A 271 5.70 42.66 16.13
N GLY A 272 4.37 42.70 15.96
CA GLY A 272 3.54 43.90 16.09
C GLY A 272 2.28 43.68 16.94
N GLU A 273 2.24 44.39 18.07
CA GLU A 273 1.07 44.93 18.79
C GLU A 273 -0.17 44.06 19.06
N TYR A 274 -0.32 43.65 20.32
CA TYR A 274 -1.59 43.19 20.89
C TYR A 274 -2.37 44.38 21.47
N ARG A 275 -3.48 44.75 20.83
CA ARG A 275 -4.43 45.78 21.32
C ARG A 275 -5.59 45.13 22.08
N GLU A 276 -5.88 45.71 23.24
CA GLU A 276 -6.85 45.28 24.25
C GLU A 276 -8.27 44.96 23.75
N ARG A 277 -8.91 43.94 24.36
CA ARG A 277 -10.36 43.77 24.38
C ARG A 277 -10.92 43.87 25.81
N GLY A 278 -11.62 44.97 26.08
CA GLY A 278 -12.97 45.00 26.65
C GLY A 278 -13.20 44.54 28.10
N LYS A 279 -13.18 45.50 29.03
CA LYS A 279 -13.84 45.42 30.35
C LYS A 279 -15.36 45.62 30.21
N PRO A 280 -16.19 45.05 31.10
CA PRO A 280 -17.46 45.68 31.49
C PRO A 280 -17.32 46.49 32.80
N SER A 281 -18.01 47.63 32.86
CA SER A 281 -17.97 48.65 33.93
C SER A 281 -19.17 48.57 34.93
N PRO A 282 -19.12 49.28 36.08
CA PRO A 282 -19.78 48.92 37.34
C PRO A 282 -21.02 49.78 37.75
N ARG A 283 -21.74 49.36 38.79
CA ARG A 283 -22.64 50.17 39.65
C ARG A 283 -22.43 49.72 41.11
N GLN A 284 -21.79 50.52 41.99
CA GLN A 284 -22.36 51.42 43.03
C GLN A 284 -23.33 50.71 44.01
N LEU A 285 -23.27 50.79 45.35
CA LEU A 285 -22.74 51.75 46.34
C LEU A 285 -22.64 51.06 47.74
N CYS A 286 -21.81 51.61 48.64
CA CYS A 286 -21.46 51.19 50.02
C CYS A 286 -22.58 51.45 51.09
N PRO A 287 -22.35 51.53 52.44
CA PRO A 287 -21.26 51.07 53.35
C PRO A 287 -21.69 50.50 54.76
N ALA A 288 -20.68 50.06 55.52
CA ALA A 288 -20.47 50.21 56.98
C ALA A 288 -20.84 49.10 58.02
N ALA A 289 -19.85 48.91 58.91
CA ALA A 289 -19.86 48.41 60.30
C ALA A 289 -19.89 46.87 60.54
N THR A 290 -19.24 46.26 61.55
CA THR A 290 -18.17 46.58 62.52
C THR A 290 -17.85 45.27 63.28
N LYS A 291 -16.58 45.08 63.68
CA LYS A 291 -16.04 44.28 64.82
C LYS A 291 -15.90 42.74 64.76
N ALA A 292 -14.63 42.36 65.04
CA ALA A 292 -14.15 41.52 66.16
C ALA A 292 -13.46 40.20 65.79
N ALA A 293 -12.18 40.11 66.20
CA ALA A 293 -11.37 38.90 66.35
C ALA A 293 -11.60 38.27 67.75
N PRO A 294 -10.78 37.34 68.29
CA PRO A 294 -10.05 36.17 67.76
C PRO A 294 -10.30 34.87 68.62
N ALA A 295 -9.74 33.70 68.25
CA ALA A 295 -9.28 32.63 69.16
C ALA A 295 -8.82 31.39 68.34
N THR A 296 -7.51 31.16 68.12
CA THR A 296 -6.57 30.36 68.93
C THR A 296 -6.79 28.83 68.95
N HIS A 297 -5.79 28.16 68.36
CA HIS A 297 -5.02 27.02 68.89
C HIS A 297 -5.59 25.58 68.93
N ARG A 298 -4.75 24.71 68.35
CA ARG A 298 -4.13 23.48 68.90
C ARG A 298 -4.71 22.11 68.52
N SER A 299 -3.90 21.37 67.75
CA SER A 299 -3.71 19.90 67.78
C SER A 299 -3.05 19.43 69.12
N PRO A 300 -2.66 18.15 69.31
CA PRO A 300 -3.48 16.93 69.50
C PRO A 300 -3.11 16.11 70.78
N SER A 301 -3.87 15.03 71.06
CA SER A 301 -3.58 13.87 71.96
C SER A 301 -3.45 14.14 73.49
N PRO A 302 -3.42 13.16 74.45
CA PRO A 302 -3.24 11.69 74.37
C PRO A 302 -4.10 10.82 75.35
N VAL A 303 -3.76 9.52 75.47
CA VAL A 303 -3.72 8.64 76.68
C VAL A 303 -4.52 7.32 76.63
N ARG A 304 -3.78 6.23 76.32
CA ARG A 304 -3.48 5.01 77.11
C ARG A 304 -4.55 4.36 78.00
N ARG A 305 -4.68 3.02 77.90
CA ARG A 305 -4.60 2.06 79.05
C ARG A 305 -4.45 0.60 78.56
N ASN A 306 -3.42 -0.07 79.11
CA ASN A 306 -3.28 -1.53 79.33
C ASN A 306 -3.90 -1.85 80.72
N PRO A 307 -4.11 -3.12 81.20
CA PRO A 307 -3.18 -4.27 81.12
C PRO A 307 -3.83 -5.70 81.14
N ALA A 308 -3.00 -6.73 81.40
CA ALA A 308 -3.24 -8.15 81.75
C ALA A 308 -2.90 -9.15 80.61
N THR A 309 -2.14 -10.25 80.80
CA THR A 309 -1.32 -10.82 81.88
C THR A 309 -0.30 -11.73 81.19
#